data_AF-A0A958F702-F1
#
_entry.id   AF-A0A958F702-F1
#
_cell.length_a   1.000
_cell.length_b   1.000
_cell.length_c   1.000
_cell.angle_alpha   90.00
_cell.angle_beta   90.00
_cell.angle_gamma   90.00
#
_symmetry.space_group_name_H-M   'P 1'
#
loop_
_entity.id
_entity.type
_entity.pdbx_description
1 polymer ?
#
loop_
_entity_poly.entity_id
_entity_poly.type
_entity_poly.pdbx_seq_one_letter_code
_entity_poly.pdbx_strand_id
1 'polypeptide(L)'
;EATAVNFGRLGREAVNVSREDLAAALVTMIGQVITIVAINAARAIRAEKVVITGHLIDMESMRTVLESVEAFYGAHLELPPNPGSATALGALLLAGEG
;
A
#
# COMPACT_ATOMS: atom_id res chain seq x y z
N GLU A 1 -8.64 -10.31 10.46
CA GLU A 1 -7.77 -10.39 11.65
C GLU A 1 -6.75 -9.27 11.59
N ALA A 2 -6.45 -8.61 12.71
CA ALA A 2 -5.34 -7.65 12.77
C ALA A 2 -4.01 -8.40 12.94
N THR A 3 -3.01 -8.12 12.10
CA THR A 3 -1.69 -8.73 12.25
C THR A 3 -1.05 -8.22 13.54
N ALA A 4 -0.87 -9.10 14.54
CA ALA A 4 -0.28 -8.71 15.83
C ALA A 4 1.22 -8.38 15.73
N VAL A 5 1.95 -9.11 14.85
CA VAL A 5 3.35 -8.87 14.49
C VAL A 5 3.61 -9.43 13.08
N ASN A 6 4.33 -8.67 12.25
CA ASN A 6 4.84 -9.20 10.98
C ASN A 6 5.90 -10.27 11.26
N PHE A 7 5.88 -11.39 10.53
CA PHE A 7 6.82 -12.51 10.66
C PHE A 7 6.83 -13.26 12.02
N GLY A 8 5.83 -13.07 12.88
CA GLY A 8 5.81 -13.70 14.22
C GLY A 8 5.87 -15.24 14.23
N ARG A 9 5.44 -15.90 13.15
CA ARG A 9 5.52 -17.36 12.97
C ARG A 9 6.88 -17.84 12.42
N LEU A 10 7.62 -16.99 11.70
CA LEU A 10 8.93 -17.32 11.14
C LEU A 10 10.04 -17.38 12.19
N GLY A 11 9.92 -16.64 13.29
CA GLY A 11 10.93 -16.60 14.35
C GLY A 11 10.83 -17.71 15.40
N ARG A 12 9.73 -18.48 15.43
CA ARG A 12 9.44 -19.44 16.53
C ARG A 12 9.80 -20.89 16.21
N GLU A 13 9.81 -21.28 14.95
CA GLU A 13 10.18 -22.62 14.51
C GLU A 13 10.96 -22.48 13.21
N ALA A 14 11.96 -23.34 12.97
CA ALA A 14 12.63 -23.47 11.67
C ALA A 14 11.66 -24.09 10.65
N VAL A 15 10.57 -23.38 10.36
CA VAL A 15 9.62 -23.72 9.34
C VAL A 15 10.35 -23.53 8.01
N ASN A 16 10.36 -24.56 7.17
CA ASN A 16 10.68 -24.41 5.75
C ASN A 16 9.59 -23.53 5.13
N VAL A 17 9.74 -22.22 5.26
CA VAL A 17 8.83 -21.24 4.66
C VAL A 17 9.11 -21.21 3.17
N SER A 18 8.05 -21.39 2.38
CA SER A 18 8.15 -21.32 0.92
C SER A 18 8.52 -19.90 0.50
N ARG A 19 9.11 -19.74 -0.69
CA ARG A 19 9.45 -18.41 -1.21
C ARG A 19 8.18 -17.58 -1.43
N GLU A 20 7.10 -18.25 -1.77
CA GLU A 20 5.77 -17.72 -2.01
C GLU A 20 5.17 -17.15 -0.72
N ASP A 21 5.23 -17.90 0.39
CA ASP A 21 4.76 -17.43 1.70
C ASP A 21 5.58 -16.24 2.19
N LEU A 22 6.90 -16.26 1.98
CA LEU A 22 7.77 -15.14 2.32
C LEU A 22 7.43 -13.90 1.50
N ALA A 23 7.21 -14.05 0.19
CA ALA A 23 6.81 -12.95 -0.69
C ALA A 23 5.46 -12.36 -0.27
N ALA A 24 4.47 -13.20 0.03
CA ALA A 24 3.16 -12.76 0.51
C ALA A 24 3.29 -11.98 1.84
N ALA A 25 4.06 -12.50 2.80
CA ALA A 25 4.31 -11.83 4.07
C ALA A 25 5.00 -10.46 3.90
N LEU A 26 5.96 -10.37 2.96
CA LEU A 26 6.62 -9.10 2.62
C LEU A 26 5.64 -8.09 2.01
N VAL A 27 4.84 -8.52 1.04
CA VAL A 27 3.81 -7.66 0.40
C VAL A 27 2.82 -7.16 1.44
N THR A 28 2.32 -8.03 2.31
CA THR A 28 1.41 -7.64 3.40
C THR A 28 2.06 -6.62 4.33
N MET A 29 3.28 -6.88 4.80
CA MET A 29 3.98 -5.96 5.71
C MET A 29 4.21 -4.59 5.07
N ILE A 30 4.71 -4.56 3.83
CA ILE A 30 5.00 -3.31 3.11
C ILE A 30 3.70 -2.52 2.91
N GLY A 31 2.64 -3.17 2.43
CA GLY A 31 1.36 -2.49 2.20
C GLY A 31 0.72 -1.96 3.48
N GLN A 32 0.81 -2.70 4.58
CA GLN A 32 0.33 -2.21 5.88
C GLN A 32 1.11 -0.96 6.33
N VAL A 33 2.43 -1.00 6.27
CA VAL A 33 3.26 0.13 6.69
C VAL A 33 2.97 1.38 5.83
N ILE A 34 2.98 1.25 4.50
CA ILE A 34 2.68 2.36 3.59
C ILE A 34 1.32 2.98 3.90
N THR A 35 0.30 2.13 4.05
CA THR A 35 -1.08 2.60 4.22
C THR A 35 -1.29 3.25 5.58
N ILE A 36 -0.78 2.67 6.66
CA ILE A 36 -0.87 3.22 8.02
C ILE A 36 -0.15 4.57 8.11
N VAL A 37 1.05 4.68 7.51
CA VAL A 37 1.80 5.95 7.48
C VAL A 37 1.01 7.01 6.73
N ALA A 38 0.46 6.69 5.55
CA ALA A 38 -0.34 7.63 4.77
C ALA A 38 -1.57 8.13 5.53
N ILE A 39 -2.34 7.22 6.14
CA ILE A 39 -3.54 7.57 6.93
C ILE A 39 -3.16 8.45 8.12
N ASN A 40 -2.10 8.11 8.86
CA ASN A 40 -1.68 8.88 10.02
C ASN A 40 -1.15 10.26 9.63
N ALA A 41 -0.39 10.37 8.54
CA ALA A 41 0.06 11.65 8.01
C ALA A 41 -1.12 12.54 7.60
N ALA A 42 -2.10 11.97 6.88
CA ALA A 42 -3.31 12.68 6.48
C ALA A 42 -4.11 13.19 7.67
N ARG A 43 -4.29 12.36 8.70
CA ARG A 43 -4.97 12.75 9.95
C ARG A 43 -4.23 13.86 10.69
N ALA A 44 -2.90 13.78 10.77
CA ALA A 44 -2.08 14.78 11.46
C ALA A 44 -2.24 16.18 10.85
N ILE A 45 -2.44 16.26 9.53
CA ILE A 45 -2.64 17.54 8.82
C ILE A 45 -4.11 17.85 8.51
N ARG A 46 -5.06 17.01 8.97
CA ARG A 46 -6.48 17.08 8.62
C ARG A 46 -6.74 17.13 7.11
N ALA A 47 -5.99 16.36 6.33
CA ALA A 47 -6.26 16.20 4.92
C ALA A 47 -7.60 15.51 4.70
N GLU A 48 -8.40 16.04 3.77
CA GLU A 48 -9.71 15.47 3.42
C GLU A 48 -9.59 14.22 2.55
N LYS A 49 -8.48 14.09 1.81
CA LYS A 49 -8.28 13.04 0.81
C LYS A 49 -6.86 12.50 0.86
N VAL A 50 -6.74 11.20 0.61
CA VAL A 50 -5.47 10.52 0.38
C VAL A 50 -5.56 9.82 -0.97
N VAL A 51 -4.70 10.19 -1.91
CA VAL A 51 -4.63 9.55 -3.24
C VAL A 51 -3.36 8.71 -3.28
N ILE A 52 -3.47 7.43 -3.64
CA ILE A 52 -2.31 6.54 -3.76
C ILE A 52 -1.97 6.32 -5.24
N THR A 53 -0.71 6.54 -5.60
CA THR A 53 -0.19 6.36 -6.97
C THR A 53 1.08 5.50 -6.95
N GLY A 54 1.58 5.16 -8.14
CA GLY A 54 2.77 4.32 -8.33
C GLY A 54 2.44 2.87 -8.74
N HIS A 55 3.41 2.23 -9.40
CA HIS A 55 3.22 0.93 -10.05
C HIS A 55 3.04 -0.24 -9.07
N LEU A 56 3.41 -0.06 -7.80
CA LEU A 56 3.15 -1.06 -6.75
C LEU A 56 1.65 -1.34 -6.59
N ILE A 57 0.80 -0.34 -6.87
CA ILE A 57 -0.65 -0.48 -6.78
C ILE A 57 -1.21 -1.28 -7.97
N ASP A 58 -0.43 -1.55 -9.01
CA ASP A 58 -0.87 -2.42 -10.11
C ASP A 58 -0.86 -3.91 -9.71
N MET A 59 -0.24 -4.26 -8.58
CA MET A 59 -0.33 -5.60 -7.99
C MET A 59 -1.64 -5.77 -7.23
N GLU A 60 -2.42 -6.79 -7.59
CA GLU A 60 -3.68 -7.12 -6.88
C GLU A 60 -3.46 -7.37 -5.39
N SER A 61 -2.39 -8.09 -5.03
CA SER A 61 -2.02 -8.37 -3.64
C SER A 61 -1.75 -7.11 -2.82
N MET A 62 -1.26 -6.04 -3.45
CA MET A 62 -1.10 -4.74 -2.79
C MET A 62 -2.45 -4.06 -2.56
N ARG A 63 -3.35 -4.09 -3.55
CA ARG A 63 -4.70 -3.51 -3.42
C ARG A 63 -5.48 -4.18 -2.30
N THR A 64 -5.43 -5.52 -2.19
CA THR A 64 -6.07 -6.26 -1.09
C THR A 64 -5.60 -5.79 0.29
N VAL A 65 -4.30 -5.49 0.44
CA VAL A 65 -3.74 -5.01 1.71
C VAL A 65 -4.22 -3.59 2.02
N LEU A 66 -4.26 -2.71 1.03
CA LEU A 66 -4.79 -1.34 1.18
C LEU A 66 -6.24 -1.38 1.66
N GLU A 67 -7.11 -2.10 0.97
CA GLU A 67 -8.54 -2.25 1.30
C GLU A 67 -8.74 -2.81 2.72
N SER A 68 -7.90 -3.77 3.12
CA SER A 68 -7.94 -4.35 4.46
C SER A 68 -7.59 -3.32 5.54
N VAL A 69 -6.61 -2.45 5.29
CA VAL A 69 -6.21 -1.41 6.23
C VAL A 69 -7.22 -0.26 6.26
N GLU A 70 -7.78 0.13 5.11
CA GLU A 70 -8.87 1.12 5.04
C GLU A 70 -10.05 0.72 5.91
N ALA A 71 -10.54 -0.51 5.73
CA ALA A 71 -11.64 -1.05 6.50
C ALA A 71 -11.35 -1.06 8.00
N PHE A 72 -10.13 -1.44 8.40
CA PHE A 72 -9.73 -1.48 9.81
C PHE A 72 -9.60 -0.08 10.44
N TYR A 73 -9.07 0.89 9.69
CA TYR A 73 -8.86 2.25 10.20
C TYR A 73 -10.08 3.17 10.03
N GLY A 74 -11.11 2.75 9.29
CA GLY A 74 -12.23 3.62 8.92
C GLY A 74 -11.73 4.82 8.10
N ALA A 75 -10.80 4.58 7.18
CA ALA A 75 -10.23 5.59 6.28
C ALA A 75 -10.69 5.35 4.84
N HIS A 76 -10.53 6.36 3.98
CA HIS A 76 -10.77 6.25 2.56
C HIS A 76 -9.57 6.78 1.77
N LEU A 77 -9.07 5.94 0.88
CA LEU A 77 -7.97 6.14 -0.05
C LEU A 77 -8.56 6.10 -1.46
N GLU A 78 -8.14 7.05 -2.27
CA GLU A 78 -8.54 7.14 -3.66
C GLU A 78 -7.45 6.52 -4.55
N LEU A 79 -7.85 5.55 -5.37
CA LEU A 79 -6.99 4.95 -6.39
C LEU A 79 -7.41 5.47 -7.77
N PRO A 80 -6.58 6.26 -8.47
CA PRO A 80 -6.91 6.71 -9.81
C PRO A 80 -6.86 5.53 -10.80
N PRO A 81 -7.49 5.65 -12.00
CA PRO A 81 -7.54 4.57 -12.98
C PRO A 81 -6.18 4.03 -13.44
N ASN A 82 -5.16 4.87 -13.51
CA ASN A 82 -3.80 4.51 -13.95
C ASN A 82 -2.76 5.00 -12.94
N PRO A 83 -2.69 4.41 -11.73
CA PRO A 83 -1.86 4.94 -10.65
C PRO A 83 -0.37 4.88 -10.98
N GLY A 84 0.07 3.85 -11.72
CA GLY A 84 1.46 3.71 -12.16
C GLY A 84 1.92 4.78 -13.16
N SER A 85 1.00 5.44 -13.86
CA SER A 85 1.34 6.38 -14.94
C SER A 85 1.43 7.85 -14.49
N ALA A 86 1.22 8.14 -13.20
CA ALA A 86 1.10 9.51 -12.69
C ALA A 86 2.29 10.41 -13.09
N THR A 87 3.52 9.92 -12.95
CA THR A 87 4.74 10.68 -13.30
C THR A 87 4.84 10.93 -14.81
N ALA A 88 4.56 9.92 -15.63
CA ALA A 88 4.64 10.05 -17.09
C ALA A 88 3.57 11.00 -17.64
N LEU A 89 2.35 10.93 -17.09
CA LEU A 89 1.27 11.87 -17.42
C LEU A 89 1.64 13.30 -17.04
N GLY A 90 2.23 13.50 -15.84
CA GLY A 90 2.72 14.82 -15.42
C GLY A 90 3.80 15.38 -16.35
N ALA A 91 4.75 14.55 -16.79
CA ALA A 91 5.79 14.97 -17.74
C ALA A 91 5.21 15.37 -19.10
N LEU A 92 4.22 14.62 -19.60
CA LEU A 92 3.55 14.94 -20.87
C LEU A 92 2.78 16.26 -20.80
N LEU A 93 2.06 16.51 -19.71
CA LEU A 93 1.32 17.77 -19.50
C LEU A 93 2.28 18.96 -19.51
N LEU A 94 3.39 18.89 -18.76
CA LEU A 94 4.39 19.94 -18.73
C LEU A 94 5.04 20.20 -20.10
N ALA A 95 5.22 19.15 -20.91
CA ALA A 95 5.79 19.28 -22.26
C ALA A 95 4.80 19.89 -23.28
N GLY A 96 3.49 19.72 -23.08
CA GLY A 96 2.46 20.28 -23.94
C GLY A 96 2.05 21.72 -23.61
N GLU A 97 2.52 22.27 -22.49
CA GLU A 97 2.31 23.66 -22.07
C GLU A 97 3.37 24.64 -22.64
N GLY A 98 4.37 24.14 -23.38
CA GLY A 98 5.41 24.93 -24.07
C GLY A 98 5.24 24.96 -25.58
#